data_AF-A0A852JBQ2-F1
#
_entry.id   AF-A0A852JBQ2-F1
#
_cell.length_a   1.000
_cell.length_b   1.000
_cell.length_c   1.000
_cell.angle_alpha   90.00
_cell.angle_beta   90.00
_cell.angle_gamma   90.00
#
_symmetry.space_group_name_H-M   'P 1'
#
loop_
_entity.id
_entity.type
_entity.pdbx_description
1 polymer ?
#
loop_
_entity_poly.entity_id
_entity_poly.type
_entity_poly.pdbx_seq_one_letter_code
_entity_poly.pdbx_strand_id
1 'polypeptide(L)'
;VTVLPSDSRVILLENASQFWPVIQIRVKRCQQGGIDTRVRGIEVLGPKPTLWPIFREQLCRRTFLSCTALAHAWCQEISRDRGQLLQLSGRLNRVLQHEQSFADRFLPDDEVAQALGRTCWEALVKPLVQSITSPDASGSSPLAWLLTEYLESVECPGPATSRGAAFGCRVRRLTQLLVHVDPDGPDPGEARAAGSSLVRWEGGKGQGGACQDCKSSSLWGISQCWRGVVQQQVQRFLEVAGQAPDLVERYCQVYQRLRRATEELFGQQASFLLALGQGFAGALVQLPFLAALHVSEQFARYLDGLVQELCGAAGSLGPPQRLQQILEPFLAVSGLELAHTFEHFYR
;
A
#
# COMPACT_ATOMS: atom_id res chain seq x y z
N VAL A 1 -11.73 -31.84 36.70
CA VAL A 1 -12.66 -31.62 37.84
C VAL A 1 -13.76 -32.67 37.78
N THR A 2 -14.07 -33.32 38.90
CA THR A 2 -15.15 -34.33 39.01
C THR A 2 -16.34 -33.68 39.70
N VAL A 3 -17.43 -33.44 38.96
CA VAL A 3 -18.63 -32.76 39.46
C VAL A 3 -19.52 -33.75 40.22
N LEU A 4 -19.89 -33.43 41.46
CA LEU A 4 -20.78 -34.27 42.27
C LEU A 4 -22.26 -34.03 41.91
N PRO A 5 -23.15 -35.02 42.09
CA PRO A 5 -24.58 -34.88 41.77
C PRO A 5 -25.33 -33.81 42.58
N SER A 6 -24.73 -33.34 43.68
CA SER A 6 -25.27 -32.32 44.59
C SER A 6 -24.82 -30.90 44.26
N ASP A 7 -23.88 -30.73 43.32
CA ASP A 7 -23.33 -29.41 42.97
C ASP A 7 -24.31 -28.67 42.04
N SER A 8 -24.84 -27.53 42.50
CA SER A 8 -25.71 -26.68 41.66
C SER A 8 -24.94 -25.71 40.77
N ARG A 9 -23.66 -25.46 41.08
CA ARG A 9 -22.75 -24.57 40.33
C ARG A 9 -21.34 -25.13 40.37
N VAL A 10 -20.65 -25.09 39.23
CA VAL A 10 -19.25 -25.51 39.09
C VAL A 10 -18.51 -24.41 38.35
N ILE A 11 -17.47 -23.86 38.98
CA ILE A 11 -16.59 -22.87 38.35
C ILE A 11 -15.53 -23.66 37.57
N LEU A 12 -15.57 -23.55 36.24
CA LEU A 12 -14.63 -24.23 35.34
C LEU A 12 -13.40 -23.37 35.04
N LEU A 13 -13.58 -22.06 35.04
CA LEU A 13 -12.56 -21.05 34.82
C LEU A 13 -12.88 -19.86 35.72
N GLU A 14 -11.86 -19.31 36.36
CA GLU A 14 -11.95 -18.10 37.15
C GLU A 14 -10.80 -17.18 36.74
N ASN A 15 -11.10 -15.91 36.49
CA ASN A 15 -10.11 -14.88 36.14
C ASN A 15 -9.20 -15.22 34.95
N ALA A 16 -9.69 -15.95 33.95
CA ALA A 16 -8.96 -16.17 32.71
C ALA A 16 -8.87 -14.86 31.90
N SER A 17 -7.81 -14.09 32.13
CA SER A 17 -7.52 -12.81 31.45
C SER A 17 -6.68 -12.97 30.19
N GLN A 18 -6.13 -14.17 29.97
CA GLN A 18 -5.26 -14.52 28.85
C GLN A 18 -5.59 -15.95 28.42
N PHE A 19 -5.48 -16.21 27.12
CA PHE A 19 -5.73 -17.48 26.46
C PHE A 19 -7.22 -17.88 26.49
N TRP A 20 -7.74 -18.43 25.38
CA TRP A 20 -9.06 -19.08 25.37
C TRP A 20 -8.90 -20.58 25.64
N PRO A 21 -9.03 -21.05 26.89
CA PRO A 21 -8.95 -22.47 27.18
C PRO A 21 -10.17 -23.18 26.60
N VAL A 22 -9.93 -24.08 25.64
CA VAL A 22 -10.97 -24.95 25.09
C VAL A 22 -11.27 -26.06 26.08
N ILE A 23 -12.39 -25.97 26.78
CA ILE A 23 -12.80 -26.98 27.74
C ILE A 23 -13.62 -28.06 27.05
N GLN A 24 -13.15 -29.32 27.10
CA GLN A 24 -13.97 -30.44 26.69
C GLN A 24 -14.73 -31.00 27.89
N ILE A 25 -16.05 -30.89 27.85
CA ILE A 25 -16.95 -31.44 28.86
C ILE A 25 -17.46 -32.80 28.39
N ARG A 26 -17.05 -33.87 29.07
CA ARG A 26 -17.52 -35.24 28.77
C ARG A 26 -18.54 -35.67 29.82
N VAL A 27 -19.74 -36.04 29.35
CA VAL A 27 -20.77 -36.66 30.19
C VAL A 27 -20.48 -38.15 30.33
N LYS A 28 -20.17 -38.62 31.54
CA LYS A 28 -19.80 -40.03 31.82
C LYS A 28 -21.01 -40.92 32.07
N ARG A 29 -22.05 -40.41 32.72
CA ARG A 29 -23.29 -41.14 33.04
C ARG A 29 -24.48 -40.21 32.95
N CYS A 30 -25.45 -40.53 32.10
CA CYS A 30 -26.77 -39.92 32.10
C CYS A 30 -27.77 -40.98 32.56
N GLN A 31 -28.68 -40.60 33.46
CA GLN A 31 -29.81 -41.45 33.82
C GLN A 31 -31.04 -40.86 33.13
N GLN A 32 -31.55 -41.56 32.12
CA GLN A 32 -32.72 -41.16 31.37
C GLN A 32 -33.97 -41.60 32.15
N GLY A 33 -34.54 -40.68 32.92
CA GLY A 33 -35.78 -40.88 33.67
C GLY A 33 -36.92 -40.07 33.04
N GLY A 34 -37.40 -40.47 31.86
CA GLY A 34 -38.49 -39.77 31.18
C GLY A 34 -38.15 -38.31 30.85
N ILE A 35 -38.94 -37.36 31.38
CA ILE A 35 -38.81 -35.91 31.12
C ILE A 35 -37.54 -35.31 31.78
N ASP A 36 -37.01 -35.94 32.84
CA ASP A 36 -35.84 -35.47 33.58
C ASP A 36 -34.59 -36.30 33.26
N THR A 37 -33.72 -35.77 32.40
CA THR A 37 -32.39 -36.38 32.15
C THR A 37 -31.39 -35.86 33.19
N ARG A 38 -30.97 -36.71 34.14
CA ARG A 38 -29.99 -36.33 35.18
C ARG A 38 -28.58 -36.74 34.79
N VAL A 39 -27.67 -35.76 34.70
CA VAL A 39 -26.24 -35.98 34.46
C VAL A 39 -25.55 -36.33 35.78
N ARG A 40 -25.01 -37.55 35.90
CA ARG A 40 -24.40 -38.09 37.13
C ARG A 40 -22.87 -38.03 37.17
N GLY A 41 -22.24 -37.53 36.11
CA GLY A 41 -20.79 -37.37 36.07
C GLY A 41 -20.36 -36.51 34.91
N ILE A 42 -19.71 -35.40 35.21
CA ILE A 42 -19.10 -34.50 34.25
C ILE A 42 -17.59 -34.58 34.44
N GLU A 43 -16.87 -34.92 33.39
CA GLU A 43 -15.41 -34.84 33.34
C GLU A 43 -15.02 -33.64 32.48
N VAL A 44 -14.36 -32.70 33.13
CA VAL A 44 -13.78 -31.52 32.51
C VAL A 44 -12.36 -31.89 32.09
N LEU A 45 -12.18 -32.21 30.82
CA LEU A 45 -10.85 -32.37 30.22
C LEU A 45 -10.33 -30.96 29.94
N GLY A 46 -9.13 -30.65 30.43
CA GLY A 46 -8.50 -29.33 30.33
C GLY A 46 -8.25 -28.88 28.88
N PRO A 47 -7.59 -27.73 28.69
CA PRO A 47 -7.35 -27.18 27.35
C PRO A 47 -6.67 -28.24 26.48
N LYS A 48 -7.38 -28.72 25.46
CA LYS A 48 -6.82 -29.67 24.49
C LYS A 48 -6.28 -28.87 23.31
N PRO A 49 -4.95 -28.77 23.12
CA PRO A 49 -4.36 -28.10 21.96
C PRO A 49 -4.79 -28.74 20.64
N THR A 50 -5.23 -30.01 20.65
CA THR A 50 -5.71 -30.73 19.46
C THR A 50 -7.00 -30.20 18.86
N LEU A 51 -7.80 -29.39 19.57
CA LEU A 51 -9.03 -28.78 19.03
C LEU A 51 -8.79 -27.41 18.39
N TRP A 52 -7.60 -26.85 18.57
CA TRP A 52 -7.24 -25.54 18.06
C TRP A 52 -7.37 -25.40 16.54
N PRO A 53 -7.03 -26.41 15.70
CA PRO A 53 -7.22 -26.31 14.25
C PRO A 53 -8.69 -26.09 13.84
N ILE A 54 -9.65 -26.73 14.51
CA ILE A 54 -11.08 -26.56 14.25
C ILE A 54 -11.54 -25.17 14.69
N PHE A 55 -11.10 -24.73 15.87
CA PHE A 55 -11.45 -23.41 16.39
C PHE A 55 -10.84 -22.28 15.57
N ARG A 56 -9.58 -22.44 15.13
CA ARG A 56 -8.89 -21.55 14.20
C ARG A 56 -9.72 -21.34 12.95
N GLU A 57 -10.22 -22.41 12.33
CA GLU A 57 -11.03 -22.29 11.12
C GLU A 57 -12.33 -21.51 11.38
N GLN A 58 -13.03 -21.77 12.48
CA GLN A 58 -14.26 -21.04 12.82
C GLN A 58 -14.00 -19.58 13.17
N LEU A 59 -12.91 -19.29 13.87
CA LEU A 59 -12.47 -17.94 14.19
C LEU A 59 -12.15 -17.18 12.90
N CYS A 60 -11.31 -17.75 12.02
CA CYS A 60 -10.99 -17.16 10.72
C CYS A 60 -12.26 -16.94 9.88
N ARG A 61 -13.19 -17.91 9.81
CA ARG A 61 -14.46 -17.75 9.08
C ARG A 61 -15.30 -16.60 9.63
N ARG A 62 -15.45 -16.50 10.95
CA ARG A 62 -16.21 -15.41 11.59
C ARG A 62 -15.55 -14.05 11.30
N THR A 63 -14.24 -13.95 11.48
CA THR A 63 -13.48 -12.72 11.23
C THR A 63 -13.54 -12.35 9.76
N PHE A 64 -13.39 -13.32 8.85
CA PHE A 64 -13.55 -13.13 7.40
C PHE A 64 -14.91 -12.51 7.06
N LEU A 65 -16.01 -13.09 7.56
CA LEU A 65 -17.36 -12.58 7.29
C LEU A 65 -17.55 -11.15 7.84
N SER A 66 -17.07 -10.89 9.07
CA SER A 66 -17.13 -9.56 9.69
C SER A 66 -16.32 -8.52 8.91
N CYS A 67 -15.07 -8.85 8.57
CA CYS A 67 -14.17 -8.01 7.79
C CYS A 67 -14.72 -7.74 6.38
N THR A 68 -15.29 -8.76 5.73
CA THR A 68 -15.91 -8.62 4.42
C THR A 68 -17.11 -7.67 4.47
N ALA A 69 -17.98 -7.80 5.47
CA ALA A 69 -19.12 -6.89 5.64
C ALA A 69 -18.66 -5.43 5.88
N LEU A 70 -17.61 -5.23 6.70
CA LEU A 70 -17.01 -3.92 6.90
C LEU A 70 -16.41 -3.35 5.62
N ALA A 71 -15.67 -4.17 4.86
CA ALA A 71 -15.08 -3.76 3.59
C ALA A 71 -16.16 -3.26 2.63
N HIS A 72 -17.23 -4.05 2.45
CA HIS A 72 -18.34 -3.67 1.57
C HIS A 72 -19.03 -2.37 2.02
N ALA A 73 -19.30 -2.22 3.33
CA ALA A 73 -19.92 -1.01 3.86
C ALA A 73 -19.04 0.23 3.63
N TRP A 74 -17.75 0.14 3.94
CA TRP A 74 -16.82 1.26 3.78
C TRP A 74 -16.55 1.59 2.30
N CYS A 75 -16.45 0.59 1.42
CA CYS A 75 -16.36 0.82 -0.01
C CYS A 75 -17.56 1.62 -0.51
N GLN A 76 -18.79 1.23 -0.12
CA GLN A 76 -19.99 1.95 -0.50
C GLN A 76 -20.04 3.38 0.06
N GLU A 77 -19.58 3.60 1.29
CA GLU A 77 -19.45 4.93 1.88
C GLU A 77 -18.48 5.80 1.09
N ILE A 78 -17.30 5.28 0.71
CA ILE A 78 -16.29 6.01 -0.06
C ILE A 78 -16.77 6.30 -1.49
N SER A 79 -17.49 5.36 -2.12
CA SER A 79 -18.08 5.58 -3.43
C SER A 79 -19.14 6.68 -3.42
N ARG A 80 -19.84 6.89 -2.29
CA ARG A 80 -20.85 7.96 -2.13
C ARG A 80 -20.21 9.30 -1.76
N ASP A 81 -19.23 9.27 -0.86
CA ASP A 81 -18.51 10.45 -0.38
C ASP A 81 -17.00 10.16 -0.30
N ARG A 82 -16.26 10.71 -1.27
CA ARG A 82 -14.80 10.56 -1.36
C ARG A 82 -14.07 11.13 -0.14
N GLY A 83 -14.67 12.08 0.57
CA GLY A 83 -14.12 12.66 1.80
C GLY A 83 -14.00 11.64 2.94
N GLN A 84 -14.81 10.57 2.93
CA GLN A 84 -14.73 9.49 3.92
C GLN A 84 -13.41 8.71 3.84
N LEU A 85 -12.70 8.78 2.71
CA LEU A 85 -11.40 8.12 2.53
C LEU A 85 -10.38 8.59 3.59
N LEU A 86 -10.43 9.86 4.02
CA LEU A 86 -9.55 10.38 5.07
C LEU A 86 -9.79 9.72 6.43
N GLN A 87 -11.02 9.29 6.71
CA GLN A 87 -11.39 8.62 7.95
C GLN A 87 -10.99 7.14 7.96
N LEU A 88 -10.76 6.54 6.80
CA LEU A 88 -10.39 5.13 6.65
C LEU A 88 -9.13 4.80 7.45
N SER A 89 -8.12 5.68 7.45
CA SER A 89 -6.88 5.51 8.22
C SER A 89 -7.14 5.27 9.72
N GLY A 90 -8.08 6.01 10.31
CA GLY A 90 -8.44 5.87 11.72
C GLY A 90 -9.28 4.63 11.99
N ARG A 91 -10.23 4.32 11.11
CA ARG A 91 -11.11 3.15 11.25
C ARG A 91 -10.33 1.84 11.07
N LEU A 92 -9.50 1.77 10.03
CA LEU A 92 -8.67 0.62 9.72
C LEU A 92 -7.69 0.32 10.86
N ASN A 93 -7.00 1.34 11.37
CA ASN A 93 -6.11 1.17 12.53
C ASN A 93 -6.83 0.62 13.76
N ARG A 94 -8.03 1.10 14.07
CA ARG A 94 -8.80 0.61 15.23
C ARG A 94 -9.16 -0.86 15.07
N VAL A 95 -9.60 -1.28 13.89
CA VAL A 95 -9.95 -2.69 13.62
C VAL A 95 -8.70 -3.56 13.70
N LEU A 96 -7.59 -3.16 13.08
CA LEU A 96 -6.35 -3.93 13.12
C LEU A 96 -5.76 -4.01 14.54
N GLN A 97 -5.78 -2.91 15.31
CA GLN A 97 -5.37 -2.92 16.70
C GLN A 97 -6.28 -3.78 17.57
N HIS A 98 -7.59 -3.78 17.30
CA HIS A 98 -8.53 -4.66 17.99
C HIS A 98 -8.17 -6.13 17.73
N GLU A 99 -8.01 -6.53 16.47
CA GLU A 99 -7.66 -7.90 16.09
C GLU A 99 -6.28 -8.30 16.60
N GLN A 100 -5.27 -7.41 16.54
CA GLN A 100 -3.94 -7.67 17.10
C GLN A 100 -4.01 -7.85 18.62
N SER A 101 -4.71 -6.96 19.32
CA SER A 101 -4.86 -7.05 20.78
C SER A 101 -5.64 -8.30 21.20
N PHE A 102 -6.53 -8.80 20.33
CA PHE A 102 -7.21 -10.07 20.53
C PHE A 102 -6.25 -11.22 20.30
N ALA A 103 -5.44 -11.15 19.23
CA ALA A 103 -4.43 -12.14 18.92
C ALA A 103 -3.45 -12.35 20.07
N ASP A 104 -2.84 -11.25 20.54
CA ASP A 104 -1.83 -11.26 21.60
C ASP A 104 -2.37 -11.77 22.95
N ARG A 105 -3.66 -11.57 23.22
CA ARG A 105 -4.28 -11.93 24.51
C ARG A 105 -4.88 -13.33 24.52
N PHE A 106 -5.43 -13.80 23.40
CA PHE A 106 -6.30 -14.98 23.40
C PHE A 106 -5.78 -16.15 22.57
N LEU A 107 -4.85 -15.93 21.64
CA LEU A 107 -4.33 -17.00 20.79
C LEU A 107 -3.13 -17.69 21.46
N PRO A 108 -2.98 -19.01 21.26
CA PRO A 108 -1.93 -19.82 21.86
C PRO A 108 -0.56 -19.62 21.21
N ASP A 109 -0.54 -19.42 19.89
CA ASP A 109 0.66 -19.48 19.04
C ASP A 109 0.66 -18.35 18.00
N ASP A 110 1.86 -17.88 17.66
CA ASP A 110 2.08 -16.83 16.66
C ASP A 110 1.58 -17.23 15.26
N GLU A 111 1.66 -18.52 14.91
CA GLU A 111 1.14 -19.02 13.63
C GLU A 111 -0.35 -18.74 13.45
N VAL A 112 -1.10 -18.75 14.55
CA VAL A 112 -2.55 -18.52 14.49
C VAL A 112 -2.88 -17.05 14.56
N ALA A 113 -2.06 -16.25 15.26
CA ALA A 113 -2.10 -14.79 15.16
C ALA A 113 -1.84 -14.32 13.73
N GLN A 114 -0.82 -14.86 13.07
CA GLN A 114 -0.52 -14.58 11.67
C GLN A 114 -1.64 -15.03 10.74
N ALA A 115 -2.22 -16.22 10.95
CA ALA A 115 -3.35 -16.70 10.15
C ALA A 115 -4.60 -15.79 10.27
N LEU A 116 -4.88 -15.28 11.48
CA LEU A 116 -5.94 -14.31 11.71
C LEU A 116 -5.62 -12.98 11.01
N GLY A 117 -4.39 -12.49 11.16
CA GLY A 117 -3.90 -11.28 10.50
C GLY A 117 -4.02 -11.35 8.97
N ARG A 118 -3.61 -12.47 8.36
CA ARG A 118 -3.80 -12.74 6.92
C ARG A 118 -5.26 -12.75 6.52
N THR A 119 -6.13 -13.38 7.33
CA THR A 119 -7.58 -13.40 7.07
C THR A 119 -8.16 -11.98 7.09
N CYS A 120 -7.78 -11.17 8.07
CA CYS A 120 -8.18 -9.76 8.13
C CYS A 120 -7.70 -8.97 6.92
N TRP A 121 -6.44 -9.17 6.52
CA TRP A 121 -5.87 -8.51 5.34
C TRP A 121 -6.61 -8.87 4.05
N GLU A 122 -6.84 -10.17 3.81
CA GLU A 122 -7.53 -10.67 2.61
C GLU A 122 -8.99 -10.23 2.55
N ALA A 123 -9.69 -10.24 3.70
CA ALA A 123 -11.12 -9.93 3.77
C ALA A 123 -11.42 -8.42 3.87
N LEU A 124 -10.52 -7.64 4.47
CA LEU A 124 -10.72 -6.21 4.70
C LEU A 124 -9.85 -5.36 3.78
N VAL A 125 -8.53 -5.49 3.87
CA VAL A 125 -7.61 -4.51 3.26
C VAL A 125 -7.50 -4.69 1.75
N LYS A 126 -7.35 -5.92 1.27
CA LYS A 126 -7.26 -6.21 -0.17
C LYS A 126 -8.47 -5.68 -0.96
N PRO A 127 -9.74 -5.97 -0.60
CA PRO A 127 -10.89 -5.43 -1.31
C PRO A 127 -11.05 -3.92 -1.15
N LEU A 128 -10.68 -3.35 0.01
CA LEU A 128 -10.65 -1.89 0.19
C LEU A 128 -9.66 -1.22 -0.75
N VAL A 129 -8.41 -1.70 -0.81
CA VAL A 129 -7.37 -1.18 -1.70
C VAL A 129 -7.84 -1.27 -3.14
N GLN A 130 -8.37 -2.44 -3.56
CA GLN A 130 -8.89 -2.61 -4.90
C GLN A 130 -9.98 -1.58 -5.23
N SER A 131 -10.94 -1.35 -4.32
CA SER A 131 -12.03 -0.40 -4.53
C SER A 131 -11.58 1.07 -4.58
N ILE A 132 -10.58 1.46 -3.78
CA ILE A 132 -10.09 2.86 -3.78
C ILE A 132 -9.13 3.13 -4.95
N THR A 133 -8.53 2.09 -5.54
CA THR A 133 -7.63 2.22 -6.70
C THR A 133 -8.32 2.00 -8.04
N SER A 134 -9.47 1.33 -8.08
CA SER A 134 -10.26 1.14 -9.31
C SER A 134 -10.94 2.45 -9.73
N PRO A 135 -10.89 2.82 -11.02
CA PRO A 135 -11.59 4.00 -11.52
C PRO A 135 -13.11 3.80 -11.40
N ASP A 136 -13.82 4.86 -10.98
CA ASP A 136 -15.28 4.87 -10.93
C ASP A 136 -15.88 5.41 -12.25
N ALA A 137 -17.20 5.64 -12.27
CA ALA A 137 -17.89 6.20 -13.44
C ALA A 137 -17.37 7.58 -13.90
N SER A 138 -16.62 8.30 -13.06
CA SER A 138 -15.95 9.56 -13.42
C SER A 138 -14.60 9.35 -14.11
N GLY A 139 -14.15 8.10 -14.26
CA GLY A 139 -12.83 7.76 -14.83
C GLY A 139 -11.66 7.98 -13.87
N SER A 140 -11.91 8.42 -12.64
CA SER A 140 -10.89 8.61 -11.59
C SER A 140 -11.17 7.70 -10.40
N SER A 141 -10.13 7.10 -9.82
CA SER A 141 -10.31 6.33 -8.58
C SER A 141 -10.41 7.28 -7.36
N PRO A 142 -11.07 6.88 -6.26
CA PRO A 142 -11.13 7.70 -5.05
C PRO A 142 -9.74 8.11 -4.51
N LEU A 143 -8.76 7.21 -4.63
CA LEU A 143 -7.38 7.48 -4.24
C LEU A 143 -6.71 8.45 -5.23
N ALA A 144 -6.93 8.29 -6.54
CA ALA A 144 -6.41 9.24 -7.53
C ALA A 144 -6.94 10.65 -7.30
N TRP A 145 -8.24 10.80 -7.04
CA TRP A 145 -8.85 12.09 -6.70
C TRP A 145 -8.17 12.72 -5.48
N LEU A 146 -8.00 11.96 -4.39
CA LEU A 146 -7.39 12.47 -3.16
C LEU A 146 -5.93 12.89 -3.34
N LEU A 147 -5.17 12.17 -4.17
CA LEU A 147 -3.79 12.52 -4.48
C LEU A 147 -3.69 13.76 -5.38
N THR A 148 -4.60 13.92 -6.33
CA THR A 148 -4.69 15.14 -7.15
C THR A 148 -5.03 16.36 -6.29
N GLU A 149 -6.02 16.25 -5.40
CA GLU A 149 -6.37 17.31 -4.44
C GLU A 149 -5.19 17.64 -3.49
N TYR A 150 -4.41 16.64 -3.08
CA TYR A 150 -3.20 16.87 -2.30
C TYR A 150 -2.19 17.72 -3.07
N LEU A 151 -1.91 17.37 -4.31
CA LEU A 151 -0.97 18.12 -5.15
C LEU A 151 -1.45 19.57 -5.38
N GLU A 152 -2.73 19.76 -5.70
CA GLU A 152 -3.32 21.09 -5.89
C GLU A 152 -3.28 21.93 -4.59
N SER A 153 -3.47 21.30 -3.43
CA SER A 153 -3.38 21.98 -2.13
C SER A 153 -1.96 22.43 -1.75
N VAL A 154 -0.93 21.73 -2.26
CA VAL A 154 0.48 22.10 -2.09
C VAL A 154 0.86 23.25 -3.01
N GLU A 155 0.23 23.35 -4.18
CA GLU A 155 0.49 24.41 -5.16
C GLU A 155 -0.10 25.77 -4.77
N CYS A 156 -1.21 25.79 -4.03
CA CYS A 156 -1.91 27.01 -3.64
C CYS A 156 -1.92 27.22 -2.10
N PRO A 157 -0.81 27.67 -1.47
CA PRO A 157 -0.78 28.00 -0.05
C PRO A 157 -1.51 29.32 0.24
N GLY A 158 -2.84 29.32 0.14
CA GLY A 158 -3.69 30.43 0.58
C GLY A 158 -3.78 30.57 2.12
N PRO A 159 -4.46 31.62 2.64
CA PRO A 159 -4.48 31.99 4.07
C PRO A 159 -5.20 31.00 5.01
N ALA A 160 -5.63 29.83 4.52
CA ALA A 160 -6.22 28.74 5.29
C ALA A 160 -5.19 27.65 5.69
N THR A 161 -3.96 28.08 6.02
CA THR A 161 -2.76 27.25 6.22
C THR A 161 -2.95 26.10 7.23
N SER A 162 -3.80 26.27 8.25
CA SER A 162 -4.05 25.24 9.26
C SER A 162 -4.93 24.08 8.78
N ARG A 163 -5.91 24.34 7.90
CA ARG A 163 -6.79 23.31 7.34
C ARG A 163 -6.09 22.49 6.26
N GLY A 164 -5.28 23.13 5.43
CA GLY A 164 -4.44 22.45 4.43
C GLY A 164 -3.39 21.53 5.06
N ALA A 165 -2.72 21.98 6.12
CA ALA A 165 -1.75 21.15 6.85
C ALA A 165 -2.41 19.93 7.52
N ALA A 166 -3.58 20.11 8.15
CA ALA A 166 -4.32 19.01 8.75
C ALA A 166 -4.79 17.97 7.72
N PHE A 167 -5.21 18.42 6.54
CA PHE A 167 -5.55 17.57 5.41
C PHE A 167 -4.33 16.78 4.93
N GLY A 168 -3.20 17.44 4.65
CA GLY A 168 -1.96 16.78 4.21
C GLY A 168 -1.42 15.76 5.23
N CYS A 169 -1.55 16.02 6.53
CA CYS A 169 -1.20 15.04 7.57
C CYS A 169 -2.11 13.78 7.52
N ARG A 170 -3.40 13.94 7.24
CA ARG A 170 -4.33 12.80 7.12
C ARG A 170 -4.06 11.99 5.87
N VAL A 171 -3.77 12.64 4.75
CA VAL A 171 -3.40 12.00 3.48
C VAL A 171 -2.13 11.17 3.67
N ARG A 172 -1.06 11.76 4.22
CA ARG A 172 0.20 11.05 4.50
C ARG A 172 0.00 9.85 5.44
N ARG A 173 -0.79 10.02 6.50
CA ARG A 173 -1.11 8.91 7.42
C ARG A 173 -1.86 7.79 6.70
N LEU A 174 -2.79 8.11 5.81
CA LEU A 174 -3.52 7.11 5.03
C LEU A 174 -2.57 6.35 4.10
N THR A 175 -1.78 7.04 3.29
CA THR A 175 -0.88 6.40 2.31
C THR A 175 0.19 5.57 3.00
N GLN A 176 0.76 6.07 4.09
CA GLN A 176 1.72 5.31 4.89
C GLN A 176 1.10 4.02 5.46
N LEU A 177 -0.13 4.06 5.96
CA LEU A 177 -0.79 2.83 6.42
C LEU A 177 -1.06 1.86 5.27
N LEU A 178 -1.59 2.32 4.16
CA LEU A 178 -1.89 1.45 3.02
C LEU A 178 -0.64 0.75 2.46
N VAL A 179 0.51 1.40 2.58
CA VAL A 179 1.81 0.88 2.14
C VAL A 179 2.46 -0.07 3.16
N HIS A 180 2.17 0.07 4.46
CA HIS A 180 2.88 -0.65 5.52
C HIS A 180 2.03 -1.68 6.30
N VAL A 181 0.75 -1.84 6.00
CA VAL A 181 -0.16 -2.77 6.73
C VAL A 181 0.02 -4.23 6.27
N ASP A 182 1.19 -4.64 5.81
CA ASP A 182 1.42 -6.03 5.38
C ASP A 182 1.49 -6.97 6.61
N PRO A 183 0.67 -8.05 6.68
CA PRO A 183 0.79 -9.06 7.73
C PRO A 183 2.02 -9.95 7.61
N ASP A 184 2.68 -10.01 6.45
CA ASP A 184 3.93 -10.78 6.32
C ASP A 184 5.11 -9.87 6.71
N GLY A 185 5.69 -10.13 7.90
CA GLY A 185 6.94 -9.50 8.33
C GLY A 185 8.09 -9.72 7.32
N PRO A 186 9.21 -8.99 7.46
CA PRO A 186 10.33 -9.13 6.53
C PRO A 186 10.78 -10.59 6.49
N ASP A 187 10.70 -11.22 5.32
CA ASP A 187 11.21 -12.56 5.10
C ASP A 187 12.67 -12.59 5.57
N PRO A 188 13.08 -13.49 6.49
CA PRO A 188 14.46 -13.58 6.97
C PRO A 188 15.47 -13.97 5.86
N GLY A 189 15.01 -14.16 4.62
CA GLY A 189 15.84 -14.37 3.43
C GLY A 189 16.39 -13.09 2.78
N GLU A 190 15.76 -11.92 2.96
CA GLU A 190 16.20 -10.68 2.27
C GLU A 190 17.34 -9.94 3.00
N ALA A 191 17.52 -10.18 4.30
CA ALA A 191 18.65 -9.63 5.07
C ALA A 191 20.03 -10.19 4.65
N ARG A 192 20.07 -11.26 3.86
CA ARG A 192 21.33 -11.84 3.34
C ARG A 192 21.64 -11.47 1.89
N ALA A 193 20.73 -10.81 1.18
CA ALA A 193 20.92 -10.43 -0.22
C ALA A 193 21.34 -8.96 -0.42
N ALA A 194 21.52 -8.19 0.66
CA ALA A 194 22.18 -6.89 0.64
C ALA A 194 23.70 -7.06 0.52
N GLY A 195 24.14 -7.64 -0.59
CA GLY A 195 25.53 -7.94 -0.86
C GLY A 195 25.74 -8.33 -2.32
N SER A 196 26.10 -7.33 -3.12
CA SER A 196 26.74 -7.44 -4.45
C SER A 196 25.87 -7.46 -5.72
N SER A 197 26.13 -6.41 -6.50
CA SER A 197 26.33 -6.32 -7.95
C SER A 197 25.15 -6.15 -8.92
N LEU A 198 25.29 -5.02 -9.63
CA LEU A 198 24.74 -4.52 -10.87
C LEU A 198 24.98 -5.47 -12.08
N VAL A 199 24.06 -5.40 -13.05
CA VAL A 199 24.10 -5.88 -14.46
C VAL A 199 23.81 -7.37 -14.70
N ARG A 200 22.66 -7.67 -15.34
CA ARG A 200 22.57 -8.15 -16.76
C ARG A 200 21.14 -8.57 -17.11
N TRP A 201 20.59 -7.94 -18.15
CA TRP A 201 19.44 -8.45 -18.91
C TRP A 201 19.89 -9.67 -19.72
N GLU A 202 19.15 -10.78 -19.63
CA GLU A 202 18.86 -11.72 -20.73
C GLU A 202 17.90 -12.82 -20.24
N GLY A 203 17.09 -13.33 -21.17
CA GLY A 203 15.82 -14.00 -20.89
C GLY A 203 15.90 -15.47 -20.44
N GLY A 204 14.75 -15.99 -20.02
CA GLY A 204 14.61 -17.41 -19.69
C GLY A 204 13.34 -17.72 -18.90
N LYS A 205 12.41 -18.43 -19.55
CA LYS A 205 11.22 -19.07 -18.96
C LYS A 205 11.53 -19.86 -17.68
N GLY A 206 10.65 -19.76 -16.69
CA GLY A 206 10.58 -20.70 -15.57
C GLY A 206 9.27 -20.54 -14.78
N GLN A 207 8.36 -21.49 -14.95
CA GLN A 207 7.16 -21.67 -14.12
C GLN A 207 7.57 -22.04 -12.68
N GLY A 208 6.94 -21.41 -11.69
CA GLY A 208 6.92 -21.88 -10.30
C GLY A 208 6.97 -20.75 -9.28
N GLY A 209 5.84 -20.47 -8.61
CA GLY A 209 5.82 -19.51 -7.48
C GLY A 209 4.46 -18.94 -7.13
N ALA A 210 3.41 -19.76 -6.98
CA ALA A 210 2.04 -19.31 -6.68
C ALA A 210 1.81 -18.73 -5.26
N CYS A 211 2.85 -18.23 -4.58
CA CYS A 211 2.74 -17.58 -3.26
C CYS A 211 3.46 -16.22 -3.18
N GLN A 212 3.82 -15.63 -4.33
CA GLN A 212 4.39 -14.27 -4.43
C GLN A 212 3.41 -13.28 -5.13
N ASP A 213 2.36 -13.80 -5.77
CA ASP A 213 1.36 -13.00 -6.53
C ASP A 213 0.44 -12.15 -5.64
N CYS A 214 0.29 -12.48 -4.34
CA CYS A 214 -0.51 -11.66 -3.44
C CYS A 214 0.23 -10.39 -2.98
N LYS A 215 1.57 -10.46 -2.83
CA LYS A 215 2.45 -9.36 -2.41
C LYS A 215 2.42 -8.19 -3.40
N SER A 216 2.26 -8.50 -4.69
CA SER A 216 2.27 -7.52 -5.76
C SER A 216 0.91 -6.83 -5.90
N SER A 217 -0.23 -7.51 -5.79
CA SER A 217 -1.50 -6.97 -6.31
C SER A 217 -1.99 -5.65 -5.66
N SER A 218 -1.89 -5.49 -4.33
CA SER A 218 -2.42 -4.31 -3.63
C SER A 218 -1.49 -3.10 -3.77
N LEU A 219 -0.20 -3.27 -3.48
CA LEU A 219 0.82 -2.25 -3.68
C LEU A 219 0.95 -1.85 -5.15
N TRP A 220 0.79 -2.80 -6.07
CA TRP A 220 0.75 -2.55 -7.50
C TRP A 220 -0.48 -1.72 -7.89
N GLY A 221 -1.66 -1.99 -7.32
CA GLY A 221 -2.84 -1.16 -7.54
C GLY A 221 -2.63 0.30 -7.11
N ILE A 222 -1.98 0.51 -5.95
CA ILE A 222 -1.67 1.85 -5.44
C ILE A 222 -0.59 2.53 -6.29
N SER A 223 0.46 1.81 -6.70
CA SER A 223 1.53 2.37 -7.54
C SER A 223 1.05 2.70 -8.95
N GLN A 224 0.18 1.88 -9.56
CA GLN A 224 -0.47 2.20 -10.82
C GLN A 224 -1.39 3.42 -10.69
N CYS A 225 -2.10 3.54 -9.57
CA CYS A 225 -2.91 4.72 -9.30
C CYS A 225 -2.03 5.98 -9.20
N TRP A 226 -0.88 5.91 -8.52
CA TRP A 226 0.07 7.02 -8.44
C TRP A 226 0.64 7.38 -9.81
N ARG A 227 1.05 6.38 -10.60
CA ARG A 227 1.51 6.58 -11.99
C ARG A 227 0.47 7.36 -12.81
N GLY A 228 -0.81 6.99 -12.72
CA GLY A 228 -1.89 7.68 -13.43
C GLY A 228 -2.06 9.14 -13.01
N VAL A 229 -1.96 9.45 -11.71
CA VAL A 229 -2.01 10.82 -11.20
C VAL A 229 -0.82 11.64 -11.68
N VAL A 230 0.40 11.10 -11.59
CA VAL A 230 1.62 11.73 -12.10
C VAL A 230 1.49 12.01 -13.59
N GLN A 231 1.02 11.04 -14.37
CA GLN A 231 0.81 11.19 -15.80
C GLN A 231 -0.16 12.31 -16.12
N GLN A 232 -1.31 12.37 -15.44
CA GLN A 232 -2.30 13.45 -15.64
C GLN A 232 -1.73 14.83 -15.27
N GLN A 233 -0.96 14.93 -14.19
CA GLN A 233 -0.33 16.19 -13.78
C GLN A 233 0.70 16.68 -14.79
N VAL A 234 1.57 15.78 -15.28
CA VAL A 234 2.58 16.12 -16.29
C VAL A 234 1.89 16.46 -17.62
N GLN A 235 0.83 15.75 -18.00
CA GLN A 235 0.07 16.05 -19.21
C GLN A 235 -0.56 17.45 -19.15
N ARG A 236 -1.25 17.81 -18.06
CA ARG A 236 -1.81 19.16 -17.87
C ARG A 236 -0.72 20.23 -17.93
N PHE A 237 0.45 19.97 -17.33
CA PHE A 237 1.59 20.87 -17.41
C PHE A 237 2.08 21.05 -18.86
N LEU A 238 2.23 19.96 -19.61
CA LEU A 238 2.69 20.01 -21.00
C LEU A 238 1.67 20.70 -21.92
N GLU A 239 0.37 20.57 -21.67
CA GLU A 239 -0.67 21.29 -22.43
C GLU A 239 -0.60 22.80 -22.21
N VAL A 240 -0.29 23.26 -20.98
CA VAL A 240 -0.26 24.69 -20.63
C VAL A 240 1.09 25.34 -20.92
N ALA A 241 2.19 24.66 -20.59
CA ALA A 241 3.55 25.20 -20.64
C ALA A 241 4.41 24.61 -21.76
N GLY A 242 3.88 23.69 -22.58
CA GLY A 242 4.63 22.95 -23.61
C GLY A 242 5.28 23.81 -24.70
N GLN A 243 4.87 25.07 -24.85
CA GLN A 243 5.41 26.01 -25.83
C GLN A 243 6.23 27.15 -25.20
N ALA A 244 6.41 27.12 -23.87
CA ALA A 244 7.11 28.18 -23.17
C ALA A 244 8.64 28.01 -23.32
N PRO A 245 9.41 29.11 -23.44
CA PRO A 245 10.87 29.03 -23.58
C PRO A 245 11.56 28.48 -22.32
N ASP A 246 10.91 28.56 -21.16
CA ASP A 246 11.35 28.04 -19.87
C ASP A 246 10.76 26.65 -19.54
N LEU A 247 10.32 25.91 -20.56
CA LEU A 247 9.72 24.57 -20.44
C LEU A 247 10.57 23.62 -19.58
N VAL A 248 11.87 23.54 -19.85
CA VAL A 248 12.75 22.54 -19.22
C VAL A 248 12.98 22.84 -17.74
N GLU A 249 13.11 24.11 -17.38
CA GLU A 249 13.24 24.55 -15.98
C GLU A 249 11.96 24.23 -15.20
N ARG A 250 10.80 24.55 -15.77
CA ARG A 250 9.50 24.23 -15.17
C ARG A 250 9.27 22.73 -15.08
N TYR A 251 9.68 21.96 -16.08
CA TYR A 251 9.62 20.49 -16.06
C TYR A 251 10.46 19.91 -14.91
N CYS A 252 11.69 20.40 -14.72
CA CYS A 252 12.54 20.01 -13.59
C CYS A 252 11.90 20.37 -12.24
N GLN A 253 11.25 21.53 -12.14
CA GLN A 253 10.52 21.93 -10.92
C GLN A 253 9.32 21.01 -10.66
N VAL A 254 8.54 20.65 -11.68
CA VAL A 254 7.43 19.67 -11.56
C VAL A 254 7.96 18.32 -11.10
N TYR A 255 9.05 17.82 -11.69
CA TYR A 255 9.68 16.57 -11.29
C TYR A 255 10.14 16.58 -9.82
N GLN A 256 10.84 17.62 -9.39
CA GLN A 256 11.29 17.75 -8.00
C GLN A 256 10.11 17.81 -7.02
N ARG A 257 9.02 18.49 -7.38
CA ARG A 257 7.80 18.56 -6.55
C ARG A 257 7.14 17.18 -6.44
N LEU A 258 6.93 16.49 -7.55
CA LEU A 258 6.32 15.15 -7.55
C LEU A 258 7.21 14.11 -6.88
N ARG A 259 8.54 14.23 -6.99
CA ARG A 259 9.48 13.39 -6.25
C ARG A 259 9.36 13.61 -4.74
N ARG A 260 9.37 14.86 -4.27
CA ARG A 260 9.16 15.18 -2.84
C ARG A 260 7.82 14.65 -2.35
N ALA A 261 6.74 14.85 -3.12
CA ALA A 261 5.43 14.31 -2.78
C ALA A 261 5.44 12.76 -2.72
N THR A 262 6.14 12.09 -3.64
CA THR A 262 6.30 10.62 -3.62
C THR A 262 6.99 10.17 -2.33
N GLU A 263 8.08 10.83 -1.95
CA GLU A 263 8.85 10.54 -0.73
C GLU A 263 8.02 10.80 0.54
N GLU A 264 7.25 11.90 0.58
CA GLU A 264 6.37 12.25 1.70
C GLU A 264 5.19 11.29 1.89
N LEU A 265 4.59 10.84 0.78
CA LEU A 265 3.38 10.01 0.79
C LEU A 265 3.70 8.53 0.96
N PHE A 266 4.71 8.01 0.27
CA PHE A 266 4.99 6.58 0.17
C PHE A 266 6.35 6.17 0.74
N GLY A 267 7.19 7.12 1.15
CA GLY A 267 8.55 6.85 1.63
C GLY A 267 9.53 6.53 0.49
N GLN A 268 10.66 5.90 0.83
CA GLN A 268 11.74 5.57 -0.13
C GLN A 268 11.51 4.25 -0.89
N GLN A 269 10.26 3.96 -1.25
CA GLN A 269 9.93 2.70 -1.93
C GLN A 269 10.21 2.78 -3.44
N ALA A 270 11.02 1.83 -3.94
CA ALA A 270 11.42 1.78 -5.34
C ALA A 270 10.25 1.64 -6.32
N SER A 271 9.17 0.94 -5.94
CA SER A 271 7.96 0.78 -6.74
C SER A 271 7.28 2.12 -7.08
N PHE A 272 7.29 3.07 -6.14
CA PHE A 272 6.68 4.38 -6.30
C PHE A 272 7.59 5.35 -7.06
N LEU A 273 8.91 5.23 -6.90
CA LEU A 273 9.87 5.96 -7.76
C LEU A 273 9.81 5.50 -9.22
N LEU A 274 9.63 4.19 -9.45
CA LEU A 274 9.38 3.66 -10.80
C LEU A 274 8.04 4.15 -11.36
N ALA A 275 6.98 4.16 -10.54
CA ALA A 275 5.68 4.69 -10.95
C ALA A 275 5.74 6.19 -11.32
N LEU A 276 6.55 6.98 -10.60
CA LEU A 276 6.84 8.37 -10.95
C LEU A 276 7.48 8.46 -12.34
N GLY A 277 8.58 7.75 -12.58
CA GLY A 277 9.25 7.73 -13.88
C GLY A 277 8.35 7.28 -15.03
N GLN A 278 7.56 6.22 -14.81
CA GLN A 278 6.58 5.72 -15.79
C GLN A 278 5.43 6.69 -16.05
N GLY A 279 5.05 7.51 -15.07
CA GLY A 279 4.03 8.55 -15.23
C GLY A 279 4.52 9.68 -16.14
N PHE A 280 5.76 10.15 -15.92
CA PHE A 280 6.44 11.11 -16.80
C PHE A 280 6.59 10.56 -18.22
N ALA A 281 7.10 9.33 -18.35
CA ALA A 281 7.25 8.68 -19.65
C ALA A 281 5.91 8.53 -20.38
N GLY A 282 4.85 8.15 -19.65
CA GLY A 282 3.49 8.02 -20.20
C GLY A 282 2.94 9.35 -20.73
N ALA A 283 3.17 10.47 -20.03
CA ALA A 283 2.73 11.78 -20.49
C ALA A 283 3.47 12.23 -21.75
N LEU A 284 4.78 11.97 -21.82
CA LEU A 284 5.61 12.30 -22.98
C LEU A 284 5.22 11.50 -24.23
N VAL A 285 4.92 10.20 -24.08
CA VAL A 285 4.46 9.34 -25.19
C VAL A 285 3.12 9.81 -25.77
N GLN A 286 2.27 10.42 -24.94
CA GLN A 286 0.95 10.90 -25.38
C GLN A 286 0.99 12.26 -26.10
N LEU A 287 2.16 12.89 -26.22
CA LEU A 287 2.29 14.15 -26.93
C LEU A 287 2.04 13.98 -28.45
N PRO A 288 1.39 14.97 -29.10
CA PRO A 288 1.34 14.99 -30.55
C PRO A 288 2.74 15.18 -31.12
N PHE A 289 2.98 14.62 -32.32
CA PHE A 289 4.31 14.57 -32.95
C PHE A 289 5.07 15.91 -32.94
N LEU A 290 4.40 17.02 -33.26
CA LEU A 290 5.03 18.35 -33.26
C LEU A 290 5.46 18.82 -31.87
N ALA A 291 4.64 18.56 -30.84
CA ALA A 291 5.00 18.89 -29.47
C ALA A 291 6.14 17.99 -28.97
N ALA A 292 6.12 16.71 -29.32
CA ALA A 292 7.20 15.77 -29.05
C ALA A 292 8.54 16.25 -29.62
N LEU A 293 8.57 16.72 -30.87
CA LEU A 293 9.77 17.31 -31.48
C LEU A 293 10.26 18.55 -30.72
N HIS A 294 9.36 19.49 -30.42
CA HIS A 294 9.71 20.71 -29.71
C HIS A 294 10.28 20.42 -28.32
N VAL A 295 9.64 19.53 -27.55
CA VAL A 295 10.11 19.12 -26.22
C VAL A 295 11.49 18.47 -26.29
N SER A 296 11.71 17.56 -27.26
CA SER A 296 13.03 16.93 -27.47
C SER A 296 14.11 17.95 -27.82
N GLU A 297 13.81 18.93 -28.67
CA GLU A 297 14.74 19.99 -29.04
C GLU A 297 15.10 20.89 -27.85
N GLN A 298 14.12 21.29 -27.04
CA GLN A 298 14.35 22.07 -25.83
C GLN A 298 15.17 21.30 -24.79
N PHE A 299 14.90 20.01 -24.61
CA PHE A 299 15.71 19.16 -23.73
C PHE A 299 17.16 19.06 -24.22
N ALA A 300 17.40 18.90 -25.52
CA ALA A 300 18.75 18.83 -26.08
C ALA A 300 19.52 20.13 -25.85
N ARG A 301 18.91 21.30 -26.15
CA ARG A 301 19.52 22.62 -25.92
C ARG A 301 19.85 22.87 -24.45
N TYR A 302 18.94 22.52 -23.55
CA TYR A 302 19.14 22.72 -22.11
C TYR A 302 20.25 21.83 -21.56
N LEU A 303 20.29 20.56 -21.98
CA LEU A 303 21.36 19.65 -21.56
C LEU A 303 22.72 20.04 -22.14
N ASP A 304 22.79 20.50 -23.38
CA ASP A 304 24.02 21.03 -23.98
C ASP A 304 24.53 22.26 -23.20
N GLY A 305 23.64 23.21 -22.89
CA GLY A 305 23.97 24.37 -22.05
C GLY A 305 24.48 23.98 -20.66
N LEU A 306 23.81 23.02 -19.99
CA LEU A 306 24.26 22.50 -18.70
C LEU A 306 25.63 21.82 -18.76
N VAL A 307 25.88 21.02 -19.80
CA VAL A 307 27.18 20.36 -19.99
C VAL A 307 28.26 21.40 -20.25
N GLN A 308 27.99 22.43 -21.04
CA GLN A 308 28.92 23.53 -21.29
C GLN A 308 29.22 24.35 -20.03
N GLU A 309 28.22 24.63 -19.19
CA GLU A 309 28.44 25.30 -17.89
C GLU A 309 29.28 24.44 -16.93
N LEU A 310 28.99 23.14 -16.86
CA LEU A 310 29.73 22.20 -16.01
C LEU A 310 31.18 21.99 -16.50
N CYS A 311 31.40 22.00 -17.82
CA CYS A 311 32.73 21.92 -18.43
C CYS A 311 33.49 23.26 -18.39
N GLY A 312 32.77 24.39 -18.51
CA GLY A 312 33.32 25.75 -18.46
C GLY A 312 33.69 26.20 -17.05
N ALA A 313 33.03 25.66 -16.02
CA ALA A 313 33.43 25.74 -14.62
C ALA A 313 34.65 24.81 -14.34
N ALA A 314 35.72 24.99 -15.10
CA ALA A 314 36.96 24.24 -14.98
C ALA A 314 37.61 24.48 -13.61
N GLY A 315 37.48 23.49 -12.73
CA GLY A 315 38.22 23.42 -11.47
C GLY A 315 37.60 22.49 -10.42
N SER A 316 36.30 22.25 -10.49
CA SER A 316 35.63 21.28 -9.63
C SER A 316 34.63 20.51 -10.47
N LEU A 317 34.95 19.26 -10.79
CA LEU A 317 33.92 18.24 -10.93
C LEU A 317 33.07 18.34 -9.66
N GLY A 318 31.96 19.09 -9.73
CA GLY A 318 30.91 18.95 -8.74
C GLY A 318 30.63 17.45 -8.63
N PRO A 319 30.46 16.91 -7.41
CA PRO A 319 30.44 15.47 -7.18
C PRO A 319 29.53 14.80 -8.21
N PRO A 320 29.88 13.62 -8.78
CA PRO A 320 29.09 12.94 -9.82
C PRO A 320 27.60 12.76 -9.44
N GLN A 321 27.32 12.78 -8.14
CA GLN A 321 25.99 12.84 -7.53
C GLN A 321 25.15 14.05 -7.97
N ARG A 322 25.75 15.23 -8.14
CA ARG A 322 25.07 16.46 -8.62
C ARG A 322 24.64 16.32 -10.07
N LEU A 323 25.47 15.70 -10.90
CA LEU A 323 25.15 15.42 -12.30
C LEU A 323 24.04 14.36 -12.41
N GLN A 324 24.09 13.33 -11.56
CA GLN A 324 23.05 12.31 -11.47
C GLN A 324 21.68 12.89 -11.04
N GLN A 325 21.66 13.83 -10.08
CA GLN A 325 20.44 14.52 -9.65
C GLN A 325 19.85 15.43 -10.73
N ILE A 326 20.71 16.06 -11.55
CA ILE A 326 20.28 16.92 -12.65
C ILE A 326 19.73 16.10 -13.83
N LEU A 327 20.28 14.90 -14.08
CA LEU A 327 19.82 14.02 -15.16
C LEU A 327 18.60 13.16 -14.81
N GLU A 328 18.31 13.00 -13.51
CA GLU A 328 17.19 12.19 -13.01
C GLU A 328 15.83 12.49 -13.67
N PRO A 329 15.42 13.75 -13.90
CA PRO A 329 14.17 14.09 -14.58
C PRO A 329 14.12 13.63 -16.05
N PHE A 330 15.29 13.49 -16.69
CA PHE A 330 15.44 13.11 -18.10
C PHE A 330 15.56 11.60 -18.29
N LEU A 331 15.80 10.84 -17.23
CA LEU A 331 15.77 9.36 -17.29
C LEU A 331 14.41 8.84 -17.76
N ALA A 332 13.32 9.58 -17.54
CA ALA A 332 12.00 9.23 -18.06
C ALA A 332 11.90 9.27 -19.60
N VAL A 333 12.80 9.98 -20.28
CA VAL A 333 12.90 10.02 -21.75
C VAL A 333 13.66 8.80 -22.27
N SER A 334 14.53 8.21 -21.43
CA SER A 334 15.33 7.05 -21.82
C SER A 334 14.44 5.83 -22.10
N GLY A 335 14.54 5.28 -23.30
CA GLY A 335 13.71 4.14 -23.76
C GLY A 335 12.41 4.53 -24.47
N LEU A 336 12.13 5.81 -24.68
CA LEU A 336 11.02 6.28 -25.53
C LEU A 336 11.49 6.52 -26.98
N GLU A 337 10.57 6.49 -27.94
CA GLU A 337 10.85 6.88 -29.34
C GLU A 337 11.37 8.33 -29.44
N LEU A 338 10.94 9.18 -28.50
CA LEU A 338 11.44 10.53 -28.27
C LEU A 338 12.97 10.60 -28.05
N ALA A 339 13.60 9.51 -27.59
CA ALA A 339 15.04 9.47 -27.41
C ALA A 339 15.79 9.60 -28.74
N HIS A 340 15.24 9.08 -29.85
CA HIS A 340 15.84 9.20 -31.18
C HIS A 340 15.77 10.62 -31.73
N THR A 341 14.65 11.33 -31.50
CA THR A 341 14.52 12.73 -31.90
C THR A 341 15.40 13.63 -31.04
N PHE A 342 15.49 13.35 -29.74
CA PHE A 342 16.44 14.00 -28.84
C PHE A 342 17.89 13.80 -29.30
N GLU A 343 18.30 12.57 -29.62
CA GLU A 343 19.66 12.27 -30.09
C GLU A 343 20.00 13.02 -31.38
N HIS A 344 19.04 13.17 -32.30
CA HIS A 344 19.22 13.95 -33.52
C HIS A 344 19.45 15.44 -33.24
N PHE A 345 18.76 16.03 -32.27
CA PHE A 345 18.97 17.45 -31.91
C PHE A 345 20.22 17.69 -31.06
N TYR A 346 20.68 16.69 -30.32
CA TYR A 346 21.85 16.80 -29.45
C TYR A 346 23.19 16.64 -30.19
N ARG A 347 23.20 15.91 -31.30
CA ARG A 347 24.38 15.75 -32.17
C ARG A 347 24.65 16.99 -33.01
#